data_AF-A0A5C7ZCE3-F1
#
_entry.id   AF-A0A5C7ZCE3-F1
#
_cell.length_a   1.000
_cell.length_b   1.000
_cell.length_c   1.000
_cell.angle_alpha   90.00
_cell.angle_beta   90.00
_cell.angle_gamma   90.00
#
_symmetry.space_group_name_H-M   'P 1'
#
loop_
_entity.id
_entity.type
_entity.pdbx_description
1 polymer ?
#
loop_
_entity_poly.entity_id
_entity_poly.type
_entity_poly.pdbx_seq_one_letter_code
_entity_poly.pdbx_strand_id
1 'polypeptide(L)'
;MNPKNLSTPARPELVEGQLQASTSSARTVLGVSSSPLLTRKAWTAFLVCLLAVGVLAPVLNLWVPAGSALHLSDYAIALIGKIMCYAICALAMDLIWGYTGILSLGHGLFFALGGYVMGMYLMRQIGRDGQYQSDLPDFMVFLDWKELPWHWALSDSFVATVLLVVLVPGVIAGVFGFFAFRSRIKGVYFSIITQAMTFAAMLLFFRNETGFGGNNGFTDF
;
A
#
# COMPACT_ATOMS: atom_id res chain seq x y z
N MET A 1 -42.50 8.31 -69.28
CA MET A 1 -41.93 7.20 -68.50
C MET A 1 -40.44 7.09 -68.84
N ASN A 2 -39.53 7.46 -67.93
CA ASN A 2 -38.13 7.01 -67.98
C ASN A 2 -37.50 7.06 -66.57
N PRO A 3 -37.52 5.94 -65.82
CA PRO A 3 -36.78 5.78 -64.57
C PRO A 3 -35.42 5.12 -64.86
N LYS A 4 -34.33 5.89 -64.79
CA LYS A 4 -32.97 5.34 -64.78
C LYS A 4 -32.11 6.08 -63.76
N ASN A 5 -32.18 5.63 -62.50
CA ASN A 5 -31.08 5.73 -61.55
C ASN A 5 -31.32 4.72 -60.43
N LEU A 6 -30.89 3.48 -60.66
CA LEU A 6 -30.78 2.46 -59.61
C LEU A 6 -29.28 2.18 -59.44
N SER A 7 -28.69 2.75 -58.40
CA SER A 7 -27.35 2.42 -57.93
C SER A 7 -27.31 0.95 -57.53
N THR A 8 -26.43 0.19 -58.16
CA THR A 8 -26.15 -1.20 -57.83
C THR A 8 -25.60 -1.28 -56.40
N PRO A 9 -26.16 -2.11 -55.49
CA PRO A 9 -25.58 -2.29 -54.17
C PRO A 9 -24.22 -2.98 -54.28
N ALA A 10 -23.23 -2.50 -53.53
CA ALA A 10 -21.89 -3.07 -53.46
C ALA A 10 -21.96 -4.57 -53.11
N ARG A 11 -21.15 -5.40 -53.80
CA ARG A 11 -21.11 -6.85 -53.58
C ARG A 11 -20.80 -7.20 -52.11
N PRO A 12 -21.51 -8.17 -51.50
CA PRO A 12 -21.34 -8.56 -50.10
C PRO A 12 -19.93 -9.06 -49.73
N GLU A 13 -19.16 -9.60 -50.69
CA GLU A 13 -17.80 -10.10 -50.42
C GLU A 13 -16.81 -9.01 -49.96
N LEU A 14 -16.98 -7.76 -50.39
CA LEU A 14 -16.10 -6.66 -49.96
C LEU A 14 -16.38 -6.24 -48.51
N VAL A 15 -17.61 -6.42 -48.03
CA VAL A 15 -18.02 -6.05 -46.67
C VAL A 15 -17.53 -7.10 -45.66
N GLU A 16 -17.61 -8.39 -46.01
CA GLU A 16 -17.11 -9.48 -45.17
C GLU A 16 -15.59 -9.46 -45.00
N GLY A 17 -14.83 -9.16 -46.07
CA GLY A 17 -13.38 -8.99 -45.99
C GLY A 17 -12.94 -7.82 -45.11
N GLN A 18 -13.70 -6.71 -45.10
CA GLN A 18 -13.44 -5.54 -44.25
C GLN A 18 -13.85 -5.79 -42.79
N LEU A 19 -14.90 -6.59 -42.54
CA LEU A 19 -15.29 -7.02 -41.19
C LEU A 19 -14.26 -7.99 -40.58
N GLN A 20 -13.74 -8.93 -41.36
CA GLN A 20 -12.69 -9.87 -40.93
C GLN A 20 -11.34 -9.17 -40.70
N ALA A 21 -11.00 -8.19 -41.54
CA ALA A 21 -9.80 -7.36 -41.34
C ALA A 21 -9.90 -6.49 -40.08
N SER A 22 -11.09 -5.93 -39.79
CA SER A 22 -11.33 -5.11 -38.59
C SER A 22 -11.33 -5.94 -37.30
N THR A 23 -11.82 -7.18 -37.33
CA THR A 23 -11.81 -8.07 -36.16
C THR A 23 -10.44 -8.70 -35.89
N SER A 24 -9.63 -8.93 -36.93
CA SER A 24 -8.24 -9.38 -36.78
C SER A 24 -7.33 -8.28 -36.19
N SER A 25 -7.48 -7.04 -36.67
CA SER A 25 -6.71 -5.89 -36.16
C SER A 25 -7.03 -5.53 -34.70
N ALA A 26 -8.28 -5.73 -34.25
CA ALA A 26 -8.70 -5.46 -32.88
C ALA A 26 -8.04 -6.39 -31.83
N ARG A 27 -7.68 -7.64 -32.20
CA ARG A 27 -6.93 -8.54 -31.29
C ARG A 27 -5.45 -8.16 -31.20
N THR A 28 -4.88 -7.55 -32.24
CA THR A 28 -3.46 -7.15 -32.29
C THR A 28 -3.16 -5.95 -31.36
N VAL A 29 -4.15 -5.10 -31.08
CA VAL A 29 -3.96 -3.90 -30.23
C VAL A 29 -3.82 -4.25 -28.73
N LEU A 30 -4.26 -5.43 -28.29
CA LEU A 30 -4.20 -5.87 -26.89
C LEU A 30 -3.00 -6.78 -26.58
N GLY A 31 -1.87 -6.55 -27.25
CA GLY A 31 -0.62 -7.30 -27.06
C GLY A 31 -0.02 -7.16 -25.65
N VAL A 32 -0.68 -7.72 -24.64
CA VAL A 32 -0.09 -8.02 -23.33
C VAL A 32 0.84 -9.20 -23.56
N SER A 33 2.06 -8.90 -23.99
CA SER A 33 3.15 -9.88 -23.92
C SER A 33 3.27 -10.29 -22.45
N SER A 34 3.05 -11.56 -22.15
CA SER A 34 3.23 -12.15 -20.81
C SER A 34 4.71 -12.31 -20.44
N SER A 35 5.53 -11.34 -20.84
CA SER A 35 6.93 -11.29 -20.47
C SER A 35 7.04 -10.84 -19.02
N PRO A 36 7.88 -11.49 -18.20
CA PRO A 36 8.08 -11.06 -16.81
C PRO A 36 8.63 -9.63 -16.77
N LEU A 37 8.11 -8.80 -15.85
CA LEU A 37 8.51 -7.39 -15.68
C LEU A 37 10.03 -7.21 -15.49
N LEU A 38 10.67 -8.16 -14.81
CA LEU A 38 12.11 -8.22 -14.60
C LEU A 38 12.60 -9.65 -14.78
N THR A 39 13.85 -9.79 -15.25
CA THR A 39 14.53 -11.10 -15.27
C THR A 39 14.75 -11.61 -13.85
N ARG A 40 14.86 -12.94 -13.68
CA ARG A 40 15.16 -13.54 -12.35
C ARG A 40 16.39 -12.91 -11.68
N LYS A 41 17.44 -12.63 -12.47
CA LYS A 41 18.67 -11.99 -12.00
C LYS A 41 18.42 -10.57 -11.48
N ALA A 42 17.58 -9.79 -12.17
CA ALA A 42 17.22 -8.44 -11.73
C ALA A 42 16.40 -8.47 -10.43
N TRP A 43 15.43 -9.38 -10.31
CA TRP A 43 14.68 -9.58 -9.06
C TRP A 43 15.57 -9.98 -7.89
N THR A 44 16.51 -10.90 -8.09
CA THR A 44 17.46 -11.29 -7.04
C THR A 44 18.37 -10.13 -6.67
N ALA A 45 18.87 -9.35 -7.63
CA ALA A 45 19.71 -8.18 -7.34
C ALA A 45 18.94 -7.12 -6.55
N PHE A 46 17.68 -6.86 -6.92
CA PHE A 46 16.81 -5.94 -6.20
C PHE A 46 16.57 -6.39 -4.74
N LEU A 47 16.19 -7.66 -4.52
CA LEU A 47 15.95 -8.19 -3.18
C LEU A 47 17.23 -8.18 -2.33
N VAL A 48 18.38 -8.52 -2.92
CA VAL A 48 19.67 -8.47 -2.21
C VAL A 48 20.00 -7.03 -1.84
N CYS A 49 19.85 -6.06 -2.74
CA CYS A 49 20.07 -4.64 -2.41
C CYS A 49 19.11 -4.16 -1.31
N LEU A 50 17.83 -4.55 -1.38
CA LEU A 50 16.83 -4.17 -0.39
C LEU A 50 17.18 -4.72 1.00
N LEU A 51 17.52 -6.01 1.08
CA LEU A 51 17.95 -6.64 2.33
C LEU A 51 19.28 -6.07 2.82
N ALA A 52 20.22 -5.80 1.91
CA ALA A 52 21.50 -5.19 2.24
C ALA A 52 21.28 -3.82 2.88
N VAL A 53 20.45 -2.95 2.30
CA VAL A 53 20.13 -1.65 2.92
C VAL A 53 19.43 -1.83 4.26
N GLY A 54 18.45 -2.74 4.35
CA GLY A 54 17.69 -3.02 5.58
C GLY A 54 18.54 -3.55 6.75
N VAL A 55 19.68 -4.18 6.46
CA VAL A 55 20.61 -4.70 7.49
C VAL A 55 21.81 -3.79 7.70
N LEU A 56 22.44 -3.33 6.61
CA LEU A 56 23.65 -2.51 6.67
C LEU A 56 23.39 -1.17 7.34
N ALA A 57 22.26 -0.51 7.08
CA ALA A 57 22.00 0.80 7.66
C ALA A 57 21.92 0.72 9.21
N PRO A 58 21.10 -0.16 9.83
CA PRO A 58 21.11 -0.35 11.29
C PRO A 58 22.47 -0.80 11.84
N VAL A 59 23.18 -1.70 11.14
CA VAL A 59 24.50 -2.18 11.58
C VAL A 59 25.53 -1.06 11.60
N LEU A 60 25.55 -0.20 10.58
CA LEU A 60 26.44 0.96 10.50
C LEU A 60 26.11 2.02 11.55
N ASN A 61 24.85 2.14 11.97
CA ASN A 61 24.45 3.02 13.07
C ASN A 61 24.90 2.46 14.43
N LEU A 62 24.71 1.16 14.68
CA LEU A 62 24.98 0.55 15.99
C LEU A 62 26.45 0.16 16.23
N TRP A 63 27.15 -0.31 15.21
CA TRP A 63 28.49 -0.92 15.38
C TRP A 63 29.65 -0.02 14.97
N VAL A 64 29.40 1.02 14.18
CA VAL A 64 30.45 1.96 13.77
C VAL A 64 30.50 3.13 14.75
N PRO A 65 31.67 3.48 15.32
CA PRO A 65 31.80 4.62 16.23
C PRO A 65 31.41 5.94 15.56
N ALA A 66 30.78 6.84 16.32
CA ALA A 66 30.26 8.12 15.83
C ALA A 66 31.29 9.04 15.13
N GLY A 67 32.58 8.88 15.44
CA GLY A 67 33.67 9.65 14.81
C GLY A 67 34.13 9.13 13.44
N SER A 68 33.61 7.99 12.97
CA SER A 68 33.99 7.40 11.69
C SER A 68 33.15 7.97 10.55
N ALA A 69 33.75 8.15 9.37
CA ALA A 69 33.05 8.61 8.17
C ALA A 69 31.95 7.64 7.68
N LEU A 70 31.97 6.38 8.16
CA LEU A 70 30.97 5.36 7.81
C LEU A 70 29.82 5.25 8.82
N HIS A 71 29.83 6.03 9.90
CA HIS A 71 28.75 6.02 10.88
C HIS A 71 27.49 6.66 10.30
N LEU A 72 26.38 5.93 10.38
CA LEU A 72 25.06 6.45 10.03
C LEU A 72 24.40 7.03 11.28
N SER A 73 24.12 8.33 11.27
CA SER A 73 23.38 8.98 12.36
C SER A 73 21.93 8.52 12.43
N ASP A 74 21.29 8.66 13.59
CA ASP A 74 19.88 8.33 13.78
C ASP A 74 18.97 9.10 12.82
N TYR A 75 19.34 10.36 12.51
CA TYR A 75 18.66 11.16 11.49
C TYR A 75 18.72 10.49 10.11
N ALA A 76 19.89 9.98 9.70
CA ALA A 76 20.04 9.31 8.42
C ALA A 76 19.23 8.01 8.36
N ILE A 77 19.19 7.24 9.46
CA ILE A 77 18.33 6.04 9.58
C ILE A 77 16.86 6.40 9.43
N ALA A 78 16.38 7.42 10.15
CA ALA A 78 15.00 7.89 10.06
C ALA A 78 14.66 8.40 8.65
N LEU A 79 15.60 9.10 8.00
CA LEU A 79 15.43 9.61 6.64
C LEU A 79 15.36 8.46 5.61
N ILE A 80 16.25 7.47 5.70
CA ILE A 80 16.22 6.26 4.85
C ILE A 80 14.88 5.55 5.01
N GLY A 81 14.44 5.33 6.25
CA GLY A 81 13.13 4.71 6.54
C GLY A 81 11.97 5.49 5.89
N LYS A 82 11.96 6.83 6.02
CA LYS A 82 10.96 7.69 5.39
C LYS A 82 10.96 7.59 3.86
N ILE A 83 12.15 7.60 3.24
CA ILE A 83 12.29 7.44 1.79
C ILE A 83 11.78 6.07 1.35
N MET A 84 12.11 5.00 2.08
CA MET A 84 11.61 3.65 1.78
C MET A 84 10.09 3.55 1.89
N CYS A 85 9.48 4.16 2.90
CA CYS A 85 8.02 4.23 3.01
C CYS A 85 7.39 4.91 1.79
N TYR A 86 7.91 6.06 1.36
CA TYR A 86 7.40 6.74 0.17
C TYR A 86 7.65 5.93 -1.11
N ALA A 87 8.79 5.25 -1.22
CA ALA A 87 9.10 4.39 -2.36
C ALA A 87 8.13 3.20 -2.45
N ILE A 88 7.81 2.54 -1.33
CA ILE A 88 6.82 1.45 -1.29
C ILE A 88 5.44 1.96 -1.70
N CYS A 89 5.01 3.11 -1.19
CA CYS A 89 3.74 3.73 -1.58
C CYS A 89 3.70 4.07 -3.09
N ALA A 90 4.78 4.63 -3.64
CA ALA A 90 4.90 4.93 -5.06
C ALA A 90 4.88 3.65 -5.91
N LEU A 91 5.61 2.60 -5.51
CA LEU A 91 5.63 1.31 -6.18
C LEU A 91 4.26 0.61 -6.16
N ALA A 92 3.54 0.68 -5.04
CA ALA A 92 2.20 0.12 -4.93
C ALA A 92 1.22 0.83 -5.89
N MET A 93 1.32 2.16 -5.99
CA MET A 93 0.52 2.95 -6.91
C MET A 93 0.85 2.65 -8.37
N ASP A 94 2.14 2.58 -8.71
CA ASP A 94 2.62 2.21 -10.05
C ASP A 94 2.15 0.82 -10.46
N LEU A 95 2.24 -0.17 -9.56
CA LEU A 95 1.81 -1.52 -9.85
C LEU A 95 0.30 -1.61 -10.08
N ILE A 96 -0.50 -0.92 -9.27
CA ILE A 96 -1.96 -1.01 -9.37
C ILE A 96 -2.43 -0.27 -10.62
N TRP A 97 -1.99 0.95 -10.83
CA TRP A 97 -2.39 1.70 -12.02
C TRP A 97 -1.79 1.11 -13.31
N GLY A 98 -0.51 0.75 -13.30
CA GLY A 98 0.21 0.22 -14.45
C GLY A 98 -0.22 -1.19 -14.87
N TYR A 99 -0.46 -2.10 -13.91
CA TYR A 99 -0.83 -3.48 -14.23
C TYR A 99 -2.34 -3.69 -14.37
N THR A 100 -3.15 -3.02 -13.54
CA THR A 100 -4.62 -3.23 -13.54
C THR A 100 -5.37 -2.21 -14.41
N GLY A 101 -4.74 -1.09 -14.75
CA GLY A 101 -5.39 0.02 -15.46
C GLY A 101 -6.37 0.82 -14.60
N ILE A 102 -6.47 0.53 -13.30
CA ILE A 102 -7.38 1.18 -12.36
C ILE A 102 -6.57 2.05 -11.42
N LEU A 103 -6.93 3.34 -11.34
CA LEU A 103 -6.37 4.26 -10.37
C LEU A 103 -7.07 4.03 -9.01
N SER A 104 -6.33 3.72 -7.95
CA SER A 104 -6.87 3.85 -6.59
C SER A 104 -5.94 4.65 -5.69
N LEU A 105 -6.56 5.55 -4.95
CA LEU A 105 -5.87 6.52 -4.11
C LEU A 105 -5.83 6.08 -2.65
N GLY A 106 -6.48 4.96 -2.31
CA GLY A 106 -6.60 4.49 -0.93
C GLY A 106 -5.62 3.41 -0.48
N HIS A 107 -4.73 2.95 -1.35
CA HIS A 107 -3.83 1.84 -1.00
C HIS A 107 -2.87 2.13 0.15
N GLY A 108 -2.52 3.40 0.32
CA GLY A 108 -1.70 3.87 1.44
C GLY A 108 -2.31 3.55 2.81
N LEU A 109 -3.65 3.43 2.90
CA LEU A 109 -4.33 3.02 4.13
C LEU A 109 -3.88 1.63 4.59
N PHE A 110 -3.79 0.66 3.69
CA PHE A 110 -3.40 -0.71 4.06
C PHE A 110 -1.94 -0.79 4.50
N PHE A 111 -1.06 -0.02 3.87
CA PHE A 111 0.32 0.14 4.30
C PHE A 111 0.39 0.79 5.69
N ALA A 112 -0.38 1.87 5.91
CA ALA A 112 -0.46 2.56 7.19
C ALA A 112 -0.95 1.62 8.29
N LEU A 113 -1.99 0.81 8.07
CA LEU A 113 -2.50 -0.15 9.04
C LEU A 113 -1.43 -1.16 9.49
N GLY A 114 -0.68 -1.75 8.55
CA GLY A 114 0.42 -2.65 8.89
C GLY A 114 1.53 -1.96 9.68
N GLY A 115 1.95 -0.77 9.24
CA GLY A 115 2.93 0.04 9.96
C GLY A 115 2.46 0.44 11.36
N TYR A 116 1.16 0.71 11.52
CA TYR A 116 0.55 1.10 12.80
C TYR A 116 0.56 -0.05 13.80
N VAL A 117 0.25 -1.28 13.36
CA VAL A 117 0.36 -2.48 14.19
C VAL A 117 1.80 -2.70 14.67
N MET A 118 2.79 -2.56 13.77
CA MET A 118 4.20 -2.67 14.15
C MET A 118 4.64 -1.53 15.08
N GLY A 119 4.20 -0.31 14.82
CA GLY A 119 4.48 0.84 15.68
C GLY A 119 3.94 0.65 17.10
N MET A 120 2.74 0.08 17.23
CA MET A 120 2.17 -0.24 18.55
C MET A 120 3.03 -1.27 19.30
N TYR A 121 3.49 -2.32 18.61
CA TYR A 121 4.41 -3.30 19.21
C TYR A 121 5.70 -2.64 19.70
N LEU A 122 6.32 -1.77 18.87
CA LEU A 122 7.54 -1.05 19.25
C LEU A 122 7.30 -0.14 20.47
N MET A 123 6.15 0.56 20.52
CA MET A 123 5.77 1.37 21.69
C MET A 123 5.62 0.53 22.96
N ARG A 124 5.12 -0.70 22.85
CA ARG A 124 5.05 -1.63 23.98
C ARG A 124 6.40 -2.18 24.41
N GLN A 125 7.37 -2.27 23.50
CA GLN A 125 8.73 -2.68 23.85
C GLN A 125 9.50 -1.59 24.60
N ILE A 126 9.14 -0.32 24.45
CA ILE A 126 9.69 0.78 25.27
C ILE A 126 9.24 0.62 26.72
N GLY A 127 7.94 0.43 26.96
CA GLY A 127 7.39 0.16 28.30
C GLY A 127 7.87 1.15 29.36
N ARG A 128 8.47 0.64 30.45
CA ARG A 128 8.94 1.46 31.58
C ARG A 128 10.15 2.35 31.27
N ASP A 129 10.81 2.15 30.13
CA ASP A 129 11.87 3.05 29.66
C ASP A 129 11.30 4.33 29.03
N GLY A 130 9.97 4.42 28.89
CA GLY A 130 9.23 5.60 28.45
C GLY A 130 9.15 6.71 29.50
N GLN A 131 8.64 7.87 29.08
CA GLN A 131 8.54 9.07 29.91
C GLN A 131 7.69 8.85 31.17
N TYR A 132 6.62 8.08 31.06
CA TYR A 132 5.68 7.85 32.16
C TYR A 132 6.01 6.60 32.99
N GLN A 133 7.05 5.85 32.63
CA GLN A 133 7.52 4.64 33.31
C GLN A 133 6.40 3.62 33.60
N SER A 134 5.46 3.51 32.66
CA SER A 134 4.24 2.71 32.78
C SER A 134 4.34 1.42 31.95
N ASP A 135 3.49 0.43 32.27
CA ASP A 135 3.29 -0.75 31.41
C ASP A 135 2.42 -0.42 30.18
N LEU A 136 1.71 0.73 30.22
CA LEU A 136 0.99 1.27 29.07
C LEU A 136 1.92 2.11 28.20
N PRO A 137 1.74 2.11 26.87
CA PRO A 137 2.42 3.06 26.00
C PRO A 137 2.22 4.51 26.44
N ASP A 138 3.27 5.32 26.32
CA ASP A 138 3.29 6.72 26.79
C ASP A 138 2.12 7.55 26.25
N PHE A 139 1.79 7.43 24.95
CA PHE A 139 0.68 8.17 24.34
C PHE A 139 -0.69 7.83 24.94
N MET A 140 -0.88 6.60 25.42
CA MET A 140 -2.12 6.19 26.08
C MET A 140 -2.21 6.79 27.48
N VAL A 141 -1.09 6.84 28.19
CA VAL A 141 -1.00 7.54 29.49
C VAL A 141 -1.27 9.04 29.31
N PHE A 142 -0.72 9.65 28.27
CA PHE A 142 -0.97 11.05 27.90
C PHE A 142 -2.46 11.31 27.62
N LEU A 143 -3.15 10.38 26.97
CA LEU A 143 -4.60 10.42 26.70
C LEU A 143 -5.49 9.96 27.88
N ASP A 144 -4.91 9.80 29.08
CA ASP A 144 -5.58 9.39 30.32
C ASP A 144 -6.20 7.96 30.31
N TRP A 145 -5.69 7.06 29.47
CA TRP A 145 -6.10 5.65 29.49
C TRP A 145 -5.55 4.94 30.73
N LYS A 146 -6.38 4.10 31.36
CA LYS A 146 -6.01 3.35 32.58
C LYS A 146 -5.64 1.89 32.30
N GLU A 147 -6.12 1.35 31.19
CA GLU A 147 -5.92 -0.04 30.81
C GLU A 147 -5.76 -0.15 29.29
N LEU A 148 -5.07 -1.20 28.86
CA LEU A 148 -4.82 -1.44 27.44
C LEU A 148 -6.12 -1.91 26.76
N PRO A 149 -6.56 -1.27 25.66
CA PRO A 149 -7.72 -1.72 24.92
C PRO A 149 -7.58 -3.15 24.42
N TRP A 150 -8.69 -3.90 24.39
CA TRP A 150 -8.70 -5.31 24.00
C TRP A 150 -8.12 -5.57 22.60
N HIS A 151 -8.33 -4.65 21.65
CA HIS A 151 -7.84 -4.79 20.28
C HIS A 151 -6.31 -4.69 20.19
N TRP A 152 -5.66 -4.17 21.25
CA TRP A 152 -4.22 -4.14 21.40
C TRP A 152 -3.66 -5.27 22.27
N ALA A 153 -4.49 -6.16 22.80
CA ALA A 153 -4.03 -7.20 23.73
C ALA A 153 -2.85 -8.01 23.18
N LEU A 154 -2.88 -8.39 21.89
CA LEU A 154 -1.86 -9.22 21.22
C LEU A 154 -0.57 -8.50 20.82
N SER A 155 -0.47 -7.18 21.05
CA SER A 155 0.68 -6.38 20.61
C SER A 155 1.92 -6.53 21.51
N ASP A 156 1.90 -7.40 22.51
CA ASP A 156 3.07 -7.79 23.31
C ASP A 156 3.93 -8.86 22.62
N SER A 157 3.29 -9.76 21.87
CA SER A 157 3.94 -10.88 21.21
C SER A 157 4.45 -10.49 19.82
N PHE A 158 5.76 -10.64 19.59
CA PHE A 158 6.37 -10.36 18.29
C PHE A 158 5.73 -11.20 17.16
N VAL A 159 5.52 -12.49 17.40
CA VAL A 159 4.94 -13.40 16.41
C VAL A 159 3.50 -12.99 16.09
N ALA A 160 2.71 -12.64 17.10
CA ALA A 160 1.34 -12.17 16.90
C ALA A 160 1.33 -10.86 16.11
N THR A 161 2.19 -9.91 16.46
CA THR A 161 2.36 -8.65 15.72
C THR A 161 2.68 -8.89 14.25
N VAL A 162 3.69 -9.71 13.93
CA VAL A 162 4.09 -9.97 12.54
C VAL A 162 2.93 -10.59 11.75
N LEU A 163 2.15 -11.48 12.36
CA LEU A 163 0.94 -12.02 11.74
C LEU A 163 -0.11 -10.93 11.53
N LEU A 164 -0.38 -10.09 12.54
CA LEU A 164 -1.37 -9.01 12.46
C LEU A 164 -0.98 -7.94 11.43
N VAL A 165 0.30 -7.63 11.26
CA VAL A 165 0.81 -6.69 10.24
C VAL A 165 0.39 -7.12 8.84
N VAL A 166 0.23 -8.42 8.58
CA VAL A 166 -0.23 -8.95 7.29
C VAL A 166 -1.75 -9.18 7.29
N LEU A 167 -2.27 -9.80 8.35
CA LEU A 167 -3.66 -10.23 8.43
C LEU A 167 -4.63 -9.05 8.55
N VAL A 168 -4.33 -8.04 9.35
CA VAL A 168 -5.22 -6.89 9.56
C VAL A 168 -5.45 -6.13 8.24
N PRO A 169 -4.41 -5.61 7.56
CA PRO A 169 -4.62 -4.94 6.28
C PRO A 169 -5.13 -5.91 5.21
N GLY A 170 -4.69 -7.17 5.20
CA GLY A 170 -5.13 -8.18 4.22
C GLY A 170 -6.63 -8.51 4.33
N VAL A 171 -7.15 -8.68 5.54
CA VAL A 171 -8.58 -8.92 5.77
C VAL A 171 -9.40 -7.69 5.40
N ILE A 172 -8.99 -6.49 5.83
CA ILE A 172 -9.71 -5.25 5.51
C ILE A 172 -9.70 -5.00 3.99
N ALA A 173 -8.56 -5.19 3.32
CA ALA A 173 -8.45 -5.11 1.87
C ALA A 173 -9.31 -6.17 1.17
N GLY A 174 -9.35 -7.39 1.70
CA GLY A 174 -10.18 -8.48 1.18
C GLY A 174 -11.68 -8.18 1.27
N VAL A 175 -12.15 -7.69 2.42
CA VAL A 175 -13.54 -7.27 2.62
C VAL A 175 -13.89 -6.12 1.67
N PHE A 176 -13.06 -5.09 1.62
CA PHE A 176 -13.27 -3.97 0.71
C PHE A 176 -13.29 -4.43 -0.76
N GLY A 177 -12.29 -5.20 -1.17
CA GLY A 177 -12.16 -5.71 -2.54
C GLY A 177 -13.36 -6.56 -2.92
N PHE A 178 -13.84 -7.42 -2.03
CA PHE A 178 -15.04 -8.23 -2.25
C PHE A 178 -16.25 -7.35 -2.60
N PHE A 179 -16.55 -6.32 -1.80
CA PHE A 179 -17.67 -5.42 -2.06
C PHE A 179 -17.46 -4.56 -3.32
N ALA A 180 -16.24 -4.08 -3.54
CA ALA A 180 -15.92 -3.22 -4.68
C ALA A 180 -16.08 -3.98 -6.01
N PHE A 181 -15.57 -5.20 -6.10
CA PHE A 181 -15.69 -6.02 -7.30
C PHE A 181 -17.10 -6.60 -7.48
N ARG A 182 -17.76 -7.01 -6.39
CA ARG A 182 -19.15 -7.51 -6.45
C ARG A 182 -20.12 -6.45 -6.98
N SER A 183 -19.85 -5.18 -6.70
CA SER A 183 -20.64 -4.03 -7.15
C SER A 183 -20.29 -3.55 -8.57
N ARG A 184 -19.36 -4.25 -9.27
CA ARG A 184 -18.89 -3.91 -10.64
C ARG A 184 -18.47 -2.45 -10.81
N ILE A 185 -17.80 -1.88 -9.81
CA ILE A 185 -17.32 -0.49 -9.84
C ILE A 185 -16.22 -0.37 -10.90
N LYS A 186 -16.26 0.67 -11.74
CA LYS A 186 -15.32 0.87 -12.85
C LYS A 186 -14.74 2.28 -12.86
N GLY A 187 -13.49 2.38 -13.31
CA GLY A 187 -12.82 3.64 -13.59
C GLY A 187 -12.78 4.58 -12.38
N VAL A 188 -13.14 5.85 -12.61
CA VAL A 188 -13.03 6.95 -11.63
C VAL A 188 -13.81 6.70 -10.33
N TYR A 189 -14.94 6.00 -10.39
CA TYR A 189 -15.74 5.70 -9.20
C TYR A 189 -14.97 4.88 -8.16
N PHE A 190 -14.07 3.99 -8.61
CA PHE A 190 -13.23 3.23 -7.71
C PHE A 190 -12.23 4.15 -6.98
N SER A 191 -11.66 5.12 -7.68
CA SER A 191 -10.76 6.12 -7.08
C SER A 191 -11.49 6.98 -6.05
N ILE A 192 -12.72 7.42 -6.33
CA ILE A 192 -13.53 8.22 -5.39
C ILE A 192 -13.84 7.43 -4.11
N ILE A 193 -14.24 6.15 -4.25
CA ILE A 193 -14.60 5.32 -3.11
C ILE A 193 -13.37 4.98 -2.25
N THR A 194 -12.23 4.67 -2.86
CA THR A 194 -10.99 4.40 -2.14
C THR A 194 -10.45 5.64 -1.42
N GLN A 195 -10.62 6.82 -2.02
CA GLN A 195 -10.31 8.08 -1.36
C GLN A 195 -11.24 8.35 -0.16
N ALA A 196 -12.56 8.15 -0.33
CA ALA A 196 -13.54 8.30 0.73
C ALA A 196 -13.29 7.35 1.90
N MET A 197 -12.92 6.10 1.63
CA MET A 197 -12.52 5.14 2.67
C MET A 197 -11.28 5.62 3.43
N THR A 198 -10.27 6.09 2.72
CA THR A 198 -9.02 6.59 3.34
C THR A 198 -9.30 7.79 4.22
N PHE A 199 -10.17 8.69 3.77
CA PHE A 199 -10.62 9.83 4.55
C PHE A 199 -11.43 9.40 5.78
N ALA A 200 -12.35 8.45 5.65
CA ALA A 200 -13.10 7.91 6.78
C ALA A 200 -12.18 7.21 7.80
N ALA A 201 -11.15 6.49 7.33
CA ALA A 201 -10.15 5.89 8.20
C ALA A 201 -9.29 6.95 8.90
N MET A 202 -8.86 8.00 8.19
CA MET A 202 -8.18 9.15 8.81
C MET A 202 -9.02 9.76 9.93
N LEU A 203 -10.32 10.02 9.68
CA LEU A 203 -11.23 10.52 10.70
C LEU A 203 -11.37 9.57 11.89
N LEU A 204 -11.35 8.24 11.67
CA LEU A 204 -11.39 7.26 12.74
C LEU A 204 -10.11 7.32 13.60
N PHE A 205 -8.93 7.34 12.98
CA PHE A 205 -7.65 7.41 13.68
C PHE A 205 -7.48 8.70 14.48
N PHE A 206 -8.07 9.79 14.01
CA PHE A 206 -8.05 11.09 14.70
C PHE A 206 -8.92 11.14 15.96
N ARG A 207 -9.74 10.12 16.21
CA ARG A 207 -10.55 10.04 17.44
C ARG A 207 -9.72 9.49 18.60
N ASN A 208 -9.42 10.32 19.58
CA ASN A 208 -8.69 9.92 20.79
C ASN A 208 -9.35 8.75 21.54
N GLU A 209 -10.69 8.70 21.54
CA GLU A 209 -11.50 7.66 22.22
C GLU A 209 -11.33 6.24 21.66
N THR A 210 -10.67 6.08 20.52
CA THR A 210 -10.51 4.77 19.88
C THR A 210 -9.30 3.99 20.37
N GLY A 211 -8.35 4.66 21.05
CA GLY A 211 -7.08 4.04 21.43
C GLY A 211 -6.03 4.01 20.32
N PHE A 212 -6.23 4.78 19.24
CA PHE A 212 -5.29 4.99 18.13
C PHE A 212 -4.48 6.29 18.26
N GLY A 213 -4.28 6.84 19.46
CA GLY A 213 -3.43 8.03 19.66
C GLY A 213 -3.96 9.36 19.08
N GLY A 214 -5.04 9.33 18.29
CA GLY A 214 -5.68 10.55 17.81
C GLY A 214 -4.84 11.34 16.82
N ASN A 215 -4.92 12.66 16.91
CA ASN A 215 -4.12 13.58 16.08
C ASN A 215 -2.62 13.54 16.41
N ASN A 216 -2.24 13.16 17.63
CA ASN A 216 -0.84 13.17 18.10
C ASN A 216 -0.10 11.85 17.76
N GLY A 217 -0.86 10.82 17.37
CA GLY A 217 -0.32 9.51 17.06
C GLY A 217 0.40 8.86 18.25
N PHE A 218 1.52 8.17 17.97
CA PHE A 218 2.31 7.46 18.98
C PHE A 218 3.42 8.29 19.62
N THR A 219 3.66 9.50 19.11
CA THR A 219 4.86 10.29 19.44
C THR A 219 4.56 11.55 20.25
N ASP A 220 3.32 11.76 20.68
CA ASP A 220 2.89 12.88 21.54
C ASP A 220 3.15 14.29 20.97
N PHE A 221 3.24 14.45 19.64
CA PHE A 221 3.46 15.72 18.92
C PHE A 221 2.38 16.05 17.91
#